data_AF-A0A940QDQ4-F1
#
_entry.id   AF-A0A940QDQ4-F1
#
_cell.length_a   1.000
_cell.length_b   1.000
_cell.length_c   1.000
_cell.angle_alpha   90.00
_cell.angle_beta   90.00
_cell.angle_gamma   90.00
#
_symmetry.space_group_name_H-M   'P 1'
#
loop_
_entity.id
_entity.type
_entity.pdbx_description
1 polymer ?
#
loop_
_entity_poly.entity_id
_entity_poly.type
_entity_poly.pdbx_seq_one_letter_code
_entity_poly.pdbx_strand_id
1 'polypeptide(L)'
;MPPAEMLLSMSELFHVSINELLSGQRLNQEEYVSAAEENLRQSIKASSFTLKEKIEFYKRKWLKEHIASMCCCAVGIIAVFAAGVLSKQALLIASAMLLFVAGHAWRNNTMMAYVERNAFDGTKNNH
;
A
#
# COMPACT_ATOMS: atom_id res chain seq x y z
N MET A 1 -26.04 31.44 26.08
CA MET A 1 -25.18 30.26 25.89
C MET A 1 -23.76 30.62 26.28
N PRO A 2 -23.04 29.78 27.02
CA PRO A 2 -21.64 30.02 27.36
C PRO A 2 -20.74 30.05 26.10
N PRO A 3 -19.57 30.70 26.15
CA PRO A 3 -18.66 30.81 25.01
C PRO A 3 -18.16 29.43 24.54
N ALA A 4 -18.05 29.23 23.23
CA ALA A 4 -17.64 27.95 22.63
C ALA A 4 -16.27 27.45 23.12
N GLU A 5 -15.33 28.36 23.38
CA GLU A 5 -14.00 28.02 23.92
C GLU A 5 -14.09 27.43 25.34
N MET A 6 -14.97 27.97 26.17
CA MET A 6 -15.17 27.48 27.55
C MET A 6 -15.81 26.08 27.55
N LEU A 7 -16.70 25.81 26.60
CA LEU A 7 -17.32 24.49 26.41
C LEU A 7 -16.30 23.45 25.93
N LEU A 8 -15.34 23.86 25.09
CA LEU A 8 -14.25 23.01 24.60
C LEU A 8 -13.29 22.63 25.74
N SER A 9 -12.87 23.60 26.56
CA SER A 9 -12.00 23.35 27.71
C SER A 9 -12.66 22.42 28.75
N MET A 10 -13.97 22.55 28.95
CA MET A 10 -14.73 21.65 29.82
C MET A 10 -14.89 20.24 29.22
N SER A 11 -15.06 20.14 27.90
CA SER A 11 -15.13 18.87 27.17
C SER A 11 -13.83 18.08 27.29
N GLU A 12 -12.68 18.75 27.16
CA GLU A 12 -11.36 18.15 27.33
C GLU A 12 -11.06 17.77 28.80
N LEU A 13 -11.43 18.63 29.76
CA LEU A 13 -11.17 18.38 31.19
C LEU A 13 -11.98 17.21 31.76
N PHE A 14 -13.21 17.01 31.27
CA PHE A 14 -14.13 15.99 31.77
C PHE A 14 -14.33 14.79 30.82
N HIS A 15 -13.65 14.78 29.66
CA HIS A 15 -13.79 13.77 28.59
C HIS A 15 -15.25 13.49 28.19
N VAL A 16 -16.06 14.55 28.09
CA VAL A 16 -17.48 14.47 27.71
C VAL A 16 -17.75 15.41 26.54
N SER A 17 -18.68 15.07 25.66
CA SER A 17 -19.01 15.92 24.52
C SER A 17 -19.69 17.21 24.96
N ILE A 18 -19.51 18.28 24.19
CA ILE A 18 -20.18 19.57 24.39
C ILE A 18 -21.72 19.39 24.44
N ASN A 19 -22.26 18.41 23.71
CA ASN A 19 -23.69 18.11 23.71
C ASN A 19 -24.17 17.48 25.04
N GLU A 20 -23.34 16.69 25.72
CA GLU A 20 -23.63 16.18 27.08
C GLU A 20 -23.62 17.31 28.13
N LEU A 21 -22.70 18.27 27.97
CA LEU A 21 -22.63 19.45 28.84
C LEU A 21 -23.85 20.37 28.68
N LEU A 22 -24.42 20.47 27.48
CA LEU A 22 -25.57 21.32 27.17
C LEU A 22 -26.92 20.64 27.47
N SER A 23 -27.00 19.30 27.40
CA SER A 23 -28.24 18.55 27.61
C SER A 23 -28.46 18.09 29.06
N GLY A 24 -27.42 18.10 29.89
CA GLY A 24 -27.49 17.67 31.30
C GLY A 24 -27.79 16.17 31.47
N GLN A 25 -27.73 15.39 30.40
CA GLN A 25 -27.98 13.95 30.38
C GLN A 25 -26.84 13.23 29.68
N ARG A 26 -26.36 12.13 30.28
CA ARG A 26 -25.44 11.19 29.62
C ARG A 26 -26.15 10.63 28.39
N LEU A 27 -25.63 10.92 27.20
CA LEU A 27 -26.12 10.32 25.96
C LEU A 27 -25.91 8.80 26.05
N ASN A 28 -26.90 8.01 25.63
CA ASN A 28 -26.89 6.55 25.68
C ASN A 28 -25.64 6.00 24.95
N GLN A 29 -24.61 5.66 25.72
CA GLN A 29 -23.23 5.47 25.24
C GLN A 29 -23.11 4.29 24.27
N GLU A 30 -23.94 3.26 24.44
CA GLU A 30 -23.85 2.01 23.68
C GLU A 30 -24.20 2.17 22.20
N GLU A 31 -25.23 2.97 21.89
CA GLU A 31 -25.73 3.15 20.52
C GLU A 31 -24.81 4.07 19.70
N TYR A 32 -24.22 5.08 20.36
CA TYR A 32 -23.25 5.98 19.72
C TYR A 32 -21.89 5.30 19.51
N VAL A 33 -21.44 4.48 20.47
CA VAL A 33 -20.21 3.68 20.32
C VAL A 33 -20.35 2.65 19.21
N SER A 34 -21.48 1.94 19.15
CA SER A 34 -21.78 0.97 18.09
C SER A 34 -21.79 1.62 16.69
N ALA A 35 -22.49 2.75 16.54
CA ALA A 35 -22.53 3.49 15.28
C ALA A 35 -21.16 4.08 14.88
N ALA A 36 -20.38 4.56 15.85
CA ALA A 36 -19.02 5.06 15.60
C ALA A 36 -18.06 3.93 15.18
N GLU A 37 -18.17 2.76 15.80
CA GLU A 37 -17.37 1.58 15.46
C GLU A 37 -17.73 1.05 14.06
N GLU A 38 -19.02 1.05 13.70
CA GLU A 38 -19.48 0.67 12.36
C GLU A 38 -18.99 1.67 11.29
N ASN A 39 -19.07 2.98 11.56
CA ASN A 39 -18.54 4.03 10.67
C ASN A 39 -17.02 3.93 10.49
N LEU A 40 -16.28 3.63 11.57
CA LEU A 40 -14.84 3.36 11.51
C LEU A 40 -14.54 2.12 10.67
N ARG A 41 -15.27 1.02 10.88
CA ARG A 41 -15.12 -0.22 10.09
C ARG A 41 -15.40 0.02 8.61
N GLN A 42 -16.43 0.79 8.29
CA GLN A 42 -16.75 1.17 6.91
C GLN A 42 -15.67 2.06 6.30
N SER A 43 -15.17 3.06 7.03
CA SER A 43 -14.08 3.93 6.56
C SER A 43 -12.78 3.14 6.35
N ILE A 44 -12.43 2.23 7.25
CA ILE A 44 -11.24 1.36 7.12
C ILE A 44 -11.41 0.41 5.94
N LYS A 45 -12.60 -0.19 5.75
CA LYS A 45 -12.88 -1.05 4.59
C LYS A 45 -12.80 -0.28 3.27
N ALA A 46 -13.42 0.90 3.20
CA ALA A 46 -13.39 1.76 2.01
C ALA A 46 -11.96 2.24 1.71
N SER A 47 -11.20 2.64 2.72
CA SER A 47 -9.78 3.01 2.60
C SER A 47 -8.92 1.83 2.15
N SER A 48 -9.12 0.65 2.74
CA SER A 48 -8.41 -0.59 2.36
C SER A 48 -8.72 -1.02 0.93
N PHE A 49 -9.96 -0.84 0.49
CA PHE A 49 -10.38 -1.12 -0.88
C PHE A 49 -9.69 -0.16 -1.85
N THR A 50 -9.73 1.14 -1.58
CA THR A 50 -9.05 2.18 -2.37
C THR A 50 -7.53 1.94 -2.45
N LEU A 51 -6.91 1.51 -1.35
CA LEU A 51 -5.49 1.19 -1.32
C LEU A 51 -5.16 -0.04 -2.17
N LYS A 52 -5.98 -1.10 -2.11
CA LYS A 52 -5.81 -2.28 -2.97
C LYS A 52 -5.91 -1.93 -4.45
N GLU A 53 -6.88 -1.09 -4.82
CA GLU A 53 -7.03 -0.59 -6.19
C GLU A 53 -5.81 0.20 -6.64
N LYS A 54 -5.28 1.09 -5.78
CA LYS A 54 -4.07 1.87 -6.05
C LYS A 54 -2.84 0.97 -6.24
N ILE A 55 -2.66 -0.03 -5.37
CA ILE A 55 -1.60 -1.03 -5.49
C ILE A 55 -1.69 -1.76 -6.83
N GLU A 56 -2.88 -2.23 -7.20
CA GLU A 56 -3.08 -2.97 -8.45
C GLU A 56 -2.84 -2.10 -9.68
N PHE A 57 -3.30 -0.84 -9.64
CA PHE A 57 -3.03 0.14 -10.67
C PHE A 57 -1.52 0.34 -10.91
N TYR A 58 -0.75 0.56 -9.83
CA TYR A 58 0.69 0.77 -9.96
C TYR A 58 1.44 -0.50 -10.37
N LYS A 59 1.00 -1.69 -9.94
CA LYS A 59 1.54 -2.97 -10.46
C LYS A 59 1.35 -3.09 -11.96
N ARG A 60 0.13 -2.85 -12.46
CA ARG A 60 -0.19 -2.91 -13.89
C ARG A 60 0.58 -1.87 -14.69
N LYS A 61 0.73 -0.65 -14.16
CA LYS A 61 1.52 0.42 -14.77
C LYS A 61 3.00 0.03 -14.88
N TRP A 62 3.59 -0.44 -13.77
CA TRP A 62 4.99 -0.85 -13.74
C TRP A 62 5.28 -1.99 -14.74
N LEU A 63 4.38 -2.98 -14.81
CA LEU A 63 4.48 -4.07 -15.77
C LEU A 63 4.46 -3.57 -17.22
N LYS A 64 3.57 -2.63 -17.57
CA LYS A 64 3.51 -2.04 -18.92
C LYS A 64 4.79 -1.29 -19.29
N GLU A 65 5.36 -0.54 -18.35
CA GLU A 65 6.57 0.24 -18.59
C GLU A 65 7.82 -0.64 -18.70
N HIS A 66 7.87 -1.76 -17.97
CA HIS A 66 9.05 -2.63 -17.89
C HIS A 66 8.94 -3.92 -18.71
N ILE A 67 7.84 -4.13 -19.46
CA ILE A 67 7.64 -5.34 -20.27
C ILE A 67 8.74 -5.53 -21.33
N ALA A 68 9.15 -4.44 -21.98
CA ALA A 68 10.21 -4.48 -22.98
C ALA A 68 11.54 -4.93 -22.36
N SER A 69 11.92 -4.35 -21.22
CA SER A 69 13.13 -4.74 -20.47
C SER A 69 13.08 -6.20 -20.01
N MET A 70 11.94 -6.67 -19.52
CA MET A 70 11.75 -8.09 -19.15
C MET A 70 11.92 -9.03 -20.34
N CYS A 71 11.34 -8.69 -21.49
CA CYS A 71 11.49 -9.47 -22.71
C CYS A 71 12.96 -9.51 -23.17
N CYS A 72 13.65 -8.36 -23.18
CA CYS A 72 15.08 -8.30 -23.52
C CYS A 72 15.93 -9.17 -22.58
N CYS A 73 15.69 -9.09 -21.26
CA CYS A 73 16.39 -9.93 -20.29
C CYS A 73 16.13 -11.42 -20.51
N ALA A 74 14.87 -11.81 -20.76
CA ALA A 74 14.52 -13.20 -21.04
C ALA A 74 15.24 -13.74 -22.30
N VAL A 75 15.24 -12.95 -23.38
CA VAL A 75 15.97 -13.29 -24.62
C VAL A 75 17.47 -13.42 -24.35
N GLY A 76 18.05 -12.53 -23.55
CA GLY A 76 19.45 -12.60 -23.16
C GLY A 76 19.80 -13.88 -22.40
N ILE A 77 18.97 -14.28 -21.42
CA ILE A 77 19.16 -15.53 -20.66
C ILE A 77 19.08 -16.75 -21.58
N ILE A 78 18.12 -16.77 -22.52
CA ILE A 78 17.96 -17.86 -23.50
C ILE A 78 19.20 -17.93 -24.42
N ALA A 79 19.71 -16.78 -24.87
CA ALA A 79 20.91 -16.73 -25.71
C ALA A 79 22.15 -17.28 -24.98
N VAL A 80 22.36 -16.90 -23.71
CA VAL A 80 23.46 -17.43 -22.88
C VAL A 80 23.30 -18.93 -22.65
N PHE A 81 22.07 -19.39 -22.38
CA PHE A 81 21.78 -20.81 -22.22
C PHE A 81 22.10 -21.59 -23.49
N ALA A 82 21.60 -21.14 -24.65
CA ALA A 82 21.88 -21.76 -25.94
C ALA A 82 23.39 -21.78 -26.25
N ALA A 83 24.10 -20.67 -26.04
CA ALA A 83 25.56 -20.61 -26.21
C ALA A 83 26.29 -21.61 -25.31
N GLY A 84 25.83 -21.79 -24.07
CA GLY A 84 26.35 -22.78 -23.13
C GLY A 84 26.15 -24.22 -23.62
N VAL A 85 24.97 -24.54 -24.18
CA VAL A 85 24.69 -25.86 -24.76
C VAL A 85 25.55 -26.13 -26.00
N LEU A 86 25.64 -25.17 -26.93
CA LEU A 86 26.44 -25.32 -28.16
C LEU A 86 27.93 -25.49 -27.85
N SER A 87 28.43 -24.72 -26.88
CA SER A 87 29.85 -24.74 -26.49
C SER A 87 30.19 -25.89 -25.52
N LYS A 88 29.18 -26.66 -25.07
CA LYS A 88 29.30 -27.70 -24.02
C LYS A 88 29.94 -27.19 -22.73
N GLN A 89 29.75 -25.91 -22.42
CA GLN A 89 30.33 -25.27 -21.23
C GLN A 89 29.32 -25.27 -20.08
N ALA A 90 29.53 -26.16 -19.11
CA ALA A 90 28.67 -26.28 -17.94
C ALA A 90 28.56 -24.98 -17.12
N LEU A 91 29.62 -24.17 -17.07
CA LEU A 91 29.63 -22.89 -16.37
C LEU A 91 28.65 -21.88 -16.97
N LEU A 92 28.54 -21.80 -18.30
CA LEU A 92 27.60 -20.90 -18.96
C LEU A 92 26.15 -21.32 -18.68
N ILE A 93 25.87 -22.62 -18.72
CA ILE A 93 24.55 -23.17 -18.39
C ILE A 93 24.18 -22.85 -16.93
N ALA A 94 25.11 -23.08 -15.99
CA ALA A 94 24.91 -22.74 -14.59
C ALA A 94 24.69 -21.24 -14.38
N SER A 95 25.44 -20.39 -15.10
CA SER A 95 25.27 -18.94 -15.02
C SER A 95 23.90 -18.47 -15.52
N ALA A 96 23.37 -19.07 -16.60
CA ALA A 96 22.03 -18.74 -17.11
C ALA A 96 20.94 -19.08 -16.10
N MET A 97 21.07 -20.22 -15.41
CA MET A 97 20.12 -20.63 -14.35
C MET A 97 20.17 -19.66 -13.16
N LEU A 98 21.37 -19.25 -12.73
CA LEU A 98 21.52 -18.25 -11.67
C LEU A 98 20.93 -16.89 -12.07
N LEU A 99 21.20 -16.43 -13.30
CA LEU A 99 20.64 -15.19 -13.84
C LEU A 99 19.11 -15.22 -13.91
N PHE A 100 18.52 -16.37 -14.24
CA PHE A 100 17.06 -16.53 -14.23
C PHE A 100 16.46 -16.32 -12.84
N VAL A 101 17.01 -16.98 -11.82
CA VAL A 101 16.54 -16.85 -10.43
C VAL A 101 16.77 -15.43 -9.91
N ALA A 102 17.97 -14.87 -10.13
CA ALA A 102 18.30 -13.52 -9.72
C ALA A 102 17.41 -12.48 -10.41
N GLY A 103 17.17 -12.62 -11.71
CA GLY A 103 16.27 -11.76 -12.48
C GLY A 103 14.83 -11.83 -11.98
N HIS A 104 14.35 -13.02 -11.61
CA HIS A 104 13.01 -13.17 -11.02
C HIS A 104 12.89 -12.45 -9.67
N ALA A 105 13.88 -12.63 -8.79
CA ALA A 105 13.92 -11.98 -7.49
C ALA A 105 14.03 -10.45 -7.60
N TRP A 106 14.96 -9.97 -8.44
CA TRP A 106 15.16 -8.54 -8.69
C TRP A 106 13.88 -7.87 -9.20
N ARG A 107 13.23 -8.46 -10.22
CA ARG A 107 11.97 -7.95 -10.77
C ARG A 107 10.88 -7.79 -9.72
N ASN A 108 10.69 -8.80 -8.88
CA ASN A 108 9.67 -8.77 -7.84
C ASN A 108 9.98 -7.69 -6.79
N ASN A 109 11.26 -7.59 -6.40
CA ASN A 109 11.71 -6.59 -5.45
C ASN A 109 11.54 -5.15 -5.98
N THR A 110 11.91 -4.90 -7.25
CA THR A 110 11.75 -3.59 -7.87
C THR A 110 10.28 -3.21 -8.06
N MET A 111 9.43 -4.17 -8.40
CA MET A 111 7.99 -3.94 -8.53
C MET A 111 7.39 -3.53 -7.18
N MET A 112 7.70 -4.25 -6.10
CA MET A 112 7.18 -3.91 -4.77
C MET A 112 7.72 -2.57 -4.27
N ALA A 113 9.02 -2.30 -4.42
CA ALA A 113 9.59 -1.01 -4.05
C ALA A 113 8.94 0.17 -4.81
N TYR A 114 8.61 -0.01 -6.09
CA TYR A 114 7.89 1.00 -6.87
C TYR A 114 6.44 1.18 -6.38
N VAL A 115 5.74 0.07 -6.12
CA VAL A 115 4.37 0.09 -5.59
C VAL A 115 4.34 0.77 -4.23
N GLU A 116 5.28 0.46 -3.34
CA GLU A 116 5.36 1.05 -2.00
C GLU A 116 5.48 2.58 -2.08
N ARG A 117 6.42 3.08 -2.89
CA ARG A 117 6.64 4.52 -3.08
C ARG A 117 5.42 5.24 -3.67
N ASN A 118 4.73 4.63 -4.65
CA ASN A 118 3.64 5.34 -5.32
C ASN A 118 2.26 5.12 -4.68
N ALA A 119 2.03 3.97 -4.06
CA ALA A 119 0.77 3.66 -3.39
C ALA A 119 0.71 4.30 -2.00
N PHE A 120 1.80 4.31 -1.24
CA PHE A 120 1.81 4.73 0.17
C PHE A 120 2.45 6.10 0.42
N ASP A 121 3.45 6.53 -0.35
CA ASP A 121 4.19 7.79 -0.08
C ASP A 121 3.45 9.05 -0.58
N GLY A 122 2.33 8.88 -1.29
CA GLY A 122 1.48 9.97 -1.78
C GLY A 122 0.63 10.68 -0.71
N THR A 123 0.78 10.35 0.57
CA THR A 123 0.10 11.01 1.71
C THR A 123 0.92 12.17 2.32
N LYS A 124 2.00 12.61 1.66
CA LYS A 124 2.88 13.70 2.12
C LYS A 124 2.73 15.06 1.41
N ASN A 125 1.67 15.28 0.64
CA ASN A 125 1.37 16.61 0.08
C ASN A 125 0.06 17.14 0.66
N ASN A 126 0.14 17.71 1.86
CA ASN A 126 -0.77 18.73 2.37
C ASN A 126 0.09 19.69 3.20
N HIS A 127 0.69 20.67 2.53
CA HIS A 127 1.23 21.89 3.14
C HIS A 127 0.37 23.07 2.68
#